data_AF-A0A2A3ETA3-F1
#
_entry.id   AF-A0A2A3ETA3-F1
#
_cell.length_a   1.000
_cell.length_b   1.000
_cell.length_c   1.000
_cell.angle_alpha   90.00
_cell.angle_beta   90.00
_cell.angle_gamma   90.00
#
_symmetry.space_group_name_H-M   'P 1'
#
loop_
_entity.id
_entity.type
_entity.pdbx_description
1 polymer ?
#
loop_
_entity_poly.entity_id
_entity_poly.type
_entity_poly.pdbx_seq_one_letter_code
_entity_poly.pdbx_strand_id
1 'polypeptide(L)' 'EERASIGIASNLPFSEWGTVFPDPRLVAAIVDRITFNAHILETGTQSYRLRTSKTHHRKPA' A
#
# COMPACT_ATOMS: atom_id res chain seq x y z
N GLU A 1 9.64 16.26 -15.16
CA GLU A 1 8.84 15.33 -15.97
C GLU A 1 8.99 13.93 -15.41
N GLU A 2 7.88 13.23 -15.22
CA GLU A 2 7.84 11.82 -14.84
C GLU A 2 8.39 10.97 -16.00
N ARG A 3 9.37 10.11 -15.74
CA ARG A 3 10.07 9.36 -16.80
C ARG A 3 9.53 7.94 -17.03
N ALA A 4 8.78 7.40 -16.07
CA ALA A 4 8.18 6.07 -16.12
C ALA A 4 7.07 5.95 -15.06
N SER A 5 6.09 5.06 -15.31
CA SER A 5 5.06 4.74 -14.32
C SER A 5 5.64 3.91 -13.17
N ILE A 6 5.18 4.19 -11.94
CA ILE A 6 5.54 3.45 -10.73
C ILE A 6 4.30 2.84 -10.07
N GLY A 7 4.46 1.64 -9.51
CA GLY A 7 3.44 1.00 -8.67
C GLY A 7 3.92 0.98 -7.22
N ILE A 8 3.10 1.47 -6.29
CA ILE A 8 3.39 1.49 -4.86
C ILE A 8 2.23 0.80 -4.13
N ALA A 9 2.56 -0.08 -3.19
CA ALA A 9 1.60 -0.65 -2.25
C ALA A 9 2.03 -0.30 -0.82
N SER A 10 1.08 0.19 -0.02
CA SER A 10 1.29 0.52 1.39
C SER A 10 0.18 -0.10 2.22
N ASN A 11 0.54 -0.64 3.38
CA ASN A 11 -0.41 -1.08 4.39
C ASN A 11 -0.76 0.04 5.40
N LEU A 12 -0.12 1.21 5.29
CA LEU A 12 -0.39 2.38 6.12
C LEU A 12 -1.02 3.50 5.27
N PRO A 13 -2.01 4.25 5.81
CA PRO A 13 -2.50 5.46 5.18
C PRO A 13 -1.40 6.53 5.17
N PHE A 14 -1.45 7.47 4.22
CA PHE A 14 -0.44 8.55 4.10
C PHE A 14 -0.27 9.38 5.38
N SER A 15 -1.34 9.53 6.17
CA SER A 15 -1.31 10.22 7.47
C SER A 15 -0.36 9.57 8.49
N GLU A 16 -0.09 8.27 8.35
CA GLU A 16 0.76 7.51 9.27
C GLU A 16 2.20 7.38 8.77
N TRP A 17 2.53 7.89 7.58
CA TRP A 17 3.87 7.77 7.01
C TRP A 17 4.95 8.49 7.82
N GLY A 18 4.58 9.49 8.63
CA GLY A 18 5.49 10.12 9.60
C GLY A 18 6.04 9.17 10.67
N THR A 19 5.45 7.99 10.85
CA THR A 19 5.99 6.94 11.75
C THR A 19 7.14 6.15 11.11
N VAL A 20 7.22 6.16 9.78
CA VAL A 20 8.22 5.41 9.00
C VAL A 20 9.36 6.34 8.55
N PHE A 21 9.03 7.56 8.14
CA PHE A 21 9.99 8.55 7.68
C PHE A 21 10.24 9.59 8.79
N PRO A 22 11.49 9.75 9.27
CA PRO A 22 11.80 10.66 10.39
C PRO A 22 11.59 12.15 10.09
N ASP A 23 11.68 12.57 8.83
CA ASP A 23 11.53 13.97 8.42
C ASP A 23 10.12 14.23 7.84
N PRO A 24 9.29 15.04 8.52
CA PRO A 24 7.95 15.40 8.02
C PRO A 24 7.96 16.12 6.67
N ARG A 25 9.00 16.89 6.37
CA ARG A 25 9.13 17.58 5.07
C ARG A 25 9.37 16.58 3.95
N LEU A 26 10.14 15.53 4.23
CA LEU A 26 10.36 14.44 3.29
C LEU A 26 9.07 13.67 3.03
N VAL A 27 8.28 13.37 4.08
CA VAL A 27 6.96 12.72 3.92
C VAL A 27 6.08 13.52 2.98
N ALA A 28 5.91 14.82 3.25
CA ALA A 28 5.09 15.70 2.43
C ALA A 28 5.57 15.74 0.97
N ALA A 29 6.88 15.85 0.75
CA ALA A 29 7.44 15.87 -0.60
C ALA A 29 7.28 14.54 -1.36
N ILE A 30 7.33 13.40 -0.67
CA ILE A 30 7.08 12.09 -1.29
C ILE A 30 5.60 11.97 -1.65
N VAL A 31 4.70 12.25 -0.69
CA VAL A 31 3.24 12.15 -0.90
C VAL A 31 2.80 13.05 -2.05
N ASP A 32 3.27 14.29 -2.10
CA ASP A 32 3.00 15.24 -3.19
C ASP A 32 3.38 14.65 -4.57
N ARG A 33 4.60 14.14 -4.71
CA ARG A 33 5.09 13.56 -5.98
C ARG A 33 4.32 12.33 -6.41
N ILE A 34 4.08 11.39 -5.49
CA ILE A 34 3.42 10.13 -5.84
C ILE A 34 1.91 10.28 -6.03
N THR A 35 1.31 11.42 -5.64
CA THR A 35 -0.14 11.67 -5.82
C THR A 35 -0.45 12.61 -6.98
N PHE A 36 0.54 13.34 -7.52
CA PHE A 36 0.36 14.34 -8.57
C PHE A 36 -0.41 13.84 -9.81
N ASN A 37 -0.14 12.61 -10.29
CA ASN A 37 -0.86 11.96 -11.40
C ASN A 37 -1.11 10.47 -11.10
N ALA A 38 -1.70 10.17 -9.93
CA ALA A 38 -1.88 8.81 -9.48
C ALA A 38 -3.33 8.34 -9.47
N HIS A 39 -3.50 7.03 -9.62
CA HIS A 39 -4.73 6.33 -9.31
C HIS A 39 -4.57 5.68 -7.94
N ILE A 40 -5.31 6.17 -6.94
CA ILE A 40 -5.30 5.59 -5.59
C ILE A 40 -6.30 4.44 -5.54
N LEU A 41 -5.81 3.24 -5.25
CA LEU A 41 -6.61 2.03 -5.10
C LEU A 41 -6.62 1.62 -3.63
N GLU A 42 -7.78 1.75 -2.98
CA GLU A 42 -7.96 1.26 -1.61
C GLU A 42 -8.21 -0.25 -1.63
N THR A 43 -7.22 -1.03 -1.18
CA THR A 43 -7.36 -2.48 -1.05
C THR A 43 -8.14 -2.79 0.23
N GLY A 44 -9.22 -3.56 0.11
CA GLY A 44 -10.01 -3.98 1.27
C GLY A 44 -9.24 -4.86 2.25
N THR A 45 -9.89 -5.24 3.35
CA THR A 45 -9.26 -5.95 4.49
C THR A 45 -9.18 -7.47 4.31
N GLN A 46 -9.66 -8.00 3.18
CA GLN A 46 -9.72 -9.44 2.94
C GLN A 46 -8.35 -10.00 2.51
N SER A 47 -7.67 -10.68 3.43
CA SER A 47 -6.42 -11.39 3.14
C SER A 47 -6.66 -12.59 2.21
N TYR A 48 -6.11 -12.51 0.99
CA TYR A 48 -6.06 -13.63 0.05
C TYR A 48 -5.39 -14.86 0.68
N ARG A 49 -4.25 -14.65 1.36
CA ARG A 49 -3.46 -15.71 2.01
C ARG A 49 -4.30 -16.48 3.04
N LEU A 50 -5.03 -15.75 3.88
CA LEU A 50 -5.90 -16.36 4.88
C LEU A 50 -7.01 -17.19 4.23
N ARG A 51 -7.68 -16.64 3.22
CA ARG A 51 -8.74 -17.35 2.48
C ARG A 51 -8.21 -18.66 1.89
N THR A 52 -7.06 -18.63 1.22
CA THR A 52 -6.45 -19.81 0.61
C THR A 52 -6.07 -20.87 1.65
N SER A 53 -5.50 -20.46 2.79
CA SER A 53 -5.14 -21.40 3.87
C SER A 53 -6.37 -22.12 4.45
N LYS A 54 -7.48 -21.39 4.66
CA LYS A 54 -8.75 -21.96 5.13
C LYS A 54 -9.33 -22.97 4.13
N THR A 55 -9.21 -22.70 2.83
CA THR A 55 -9.64 -23.64 1.78
C THR A 55 -8.78 -24.91 1.77
N HIS A 56 -7.46 -24.78 1.95
CA HIS A 56 -6.56 -25.93 1.94
C HIS A 56 -6.69 -26.82 3.18
N HIS A 57 -6.98 -26.23 4.36
CA HIS A 57 -7.26 -26.98 5.59
C HIS A 57 -8.62 -27.71 5.60
N ARG A 58 -9.49 -27.45 4.63
CA ARG A 58 -10.82 -28.08 4.51
C ARG A 58 -10.85 -29.32 3.62
N LYS A 59 -9.70 -29.82 3.13
CA LYS A 59 -9.64 -31.14 2.50
C LYS A 59 -9.52 -32.20 3.61
N PRO A 60 -10.57 -32.97 3.95
CA PRO A 60 -10.38 -34.21 4.69
C PRO A 60 -9.54 -35.17 3.82
N ALA A 61 -8.65 -35.91 4.47
CA ALA A 61 -7.95 -37.04 3.87
C ALA A 61 -8.95 -38.12 3.42
#